data_AF-A0A2T3ITL9-F1
#
_entry.id   AF-A0A2T3ITL9-F1
#
_cell.length_a   1.000
_cell.length_b   1.000
_cell.length_c   1.000
_cell.angle_alpha   90.00
_cell.angle_beta   90.00
_cell.angle_gamma   90.00
#
_symmetry.space_group_name_H-M   'P 1'
#
loop_
_entity.id
_entity.type
_entity.pdbx_description
1 polymer ?
#
loop_
_entity_poly.entity_id
_entity_poly.type
_entity_poly.pdbx_seq_one_letter_code
_entity_poly.pdbx_strand_id
1 'polypeptide(L)'
;MKKLIEAAAKGHFVRISGNNQYYKVNINDSQELTIHPVGGGFVRRIKTTDESIFEVVESLPTEYKKGVFSLDGEFVYEGYSIAEKRWNGWAIPVFELSVAKEIMKKVNSELSEWYEVSRNDDEQYFEVIEKDWEQTNRLDEFTINVEGKDITVVHFMGGNWTWDDHYGVEAEQLLAKHNINNQ
;
A
#
# COMPACT_ATOMS: atom_id res chain seq x y z
N MET A 1 -23.82 10.47 -13.82
CA MET A 1 -23.82 10.31 -12.35
C MET A 1 -24.65 9.11 -11.87
N LYS A 2 -25.31 8.35 -12.74
CA LYS A 2 -26.20 7.26 -12.33
C LYS A 2 -25.42 6.08 -11.74
N LYS A 3 -24.27 5.76 -12.33
CA LYS A 3 -23.42 4.63 -11.90
C LYS A 3 -22.89 4.81 -10.48
N LEU A 4 -22.44 6.02 -10.16
CA LEU A 4 -21.91 6.34 -8.82
C LEU A 4 -23.02 6.40 -7.76
N ILE A 5 -24.20 6.93 -8.11
CA ILE A 5 -25.37 6.94 -7.22
C ILE A 5 -25.82 5.51 -6.91
N GLU A 6 -25.88 4.63 -7.91
CA GLU A 6 -26.21 3.22 -7.72
C GLU A 6 -25.18 2.50 -6.84
N ALA A 7 -23.89 2.78 -7.03
CA ALA A 7 -22.83 2.23 -6.19
C ALA A 7 -22.99 2.68 -4.72
N ALA A 8 -23.21 3.98 -4.50
CA ALA A 8 -23.44 4.53 -3.16
C ALA A 8 -24.67 3.91 -2.48
N ALA A 9 -25.80 3.79 -3.20
CA ALA A 9 -27.04 3.21 -2.68
C ALA A 9 -26.89 1.73 -2.28
N LYS A 10 -25.99 1.00 -2.95
CA LYS A 10 -25.70 -0.42 -2.67
C LYS A 10 -24.53 -0.64 -1.71
N GLY A 11 -23.84 0.43 -1.27
CA GLY A 11 -22.62 0.32 -0.47
C GLY A 11 -21.46 -0.32 -1.24
N HIS A 12 -21.47 -0.26 -2.56
CA HIS A 12 -20.39 -0.76 -3.41
C HIS A 12 -19.22 0.23 -3.46
N PHE A 13 -18.08 -0.26 -3.91
CA PHE A 13 -16.88 0.52 -4.15
C PHE A 13 -16.80 0.92 -5.62
N VAL A 14 -15.94 1.89 -5.91
CA VAL A 14 -15.53 2.21 -7.28
C VAL A 14 -14.02 2.22 -7.40
N ARG A 15 -13.52 1.78 -8.54
CA ARG A 15 -12.13 1.94 -8.96
C ARG A 15 -12.10 2.90 -10.13
N ILE A 16 -11.08 3.75 -10.20
CA ILE A 16 -10.85 4.62 -11.36
C ILE A 16 -9.92 3.88 -12.31
N SER A 17 -10.27 3.85 -13.59
CA SER A 17 -9.45 3.23 -14.63
C SER A 17 -8.03 3.78 -14.61
N GLY A 18 -7.04 2.88 -14.59
CA GLY A 18 -5.63 3.25 -14.48
C GLY A 18 -5.15 3.56 -13.05
N ASN A 19 -5.99 3.36 -12.03
CA ASN A 19 -5.61 3.50 -10.62
C ASN A 19 -5.84 2.18 -9.86
N ASN A 20 -4.92 1.86 -8.95
CA ASN A 20 -5.02 0.68 -8.08
C ASN A 20 -5.80 0.93 -6.78
N GLN A 21 -6.18 2.18 -6.54
CA GLN A 21 -6.97 2.60 -5.39
C GLN A 21 -8.48 2.42 -5.64
N TYR A 22 -9.14 1.90 -4.61
CA TYR A 22 -10.59 1.79 -4.53
C TYR A 22 -11.14 2.95 -3.69
N TYR A 23 -12.38 3.30 -3.97
CA TYR A 23 -13.06 4.40 -3.32
C TYR A 23 -14.42 3.97 -2.79
N LYS A 24 -14.72 4.35 -1.55
CA LYS A 24 -16.09 4.33 -1.01
C LYS A 24 -16.84 5.52 -1.60
N VAL A 25 -18.03 5.27 -2.12
CA VAL A 25 -18.92 6.31 -2.64
C VAL A 25 -20.03 6.55 -1.64
N ASN A 26 -20.25 7.80 -1.25
CA ASN A 26 -21.31 8.20 -0.34
C ASN A 26 -22.14 9.33 -0.94
N ILE A 27 -23.38 9.47 -0.46
CA ILE A 27 -24.21 10.66 -0.68
C ILE A 27 -24.36 11.31 0.69
N ASN A 28 -23.93 12.57 0.83
CA ASN A 28 -24.01 13.29 2.10
C ASN A 28 -25.43 13.86 2.34
N ASP A 29 -25.65 14.45 3.51
CA ASP A 29 -26.95 15.04 3.91
C ASP A 29 -27.40 16.18 2.98
N SER A 30 -26.47 16.81 2.26
CA SER A 30 -26.73 17.84 1.25
C SER A 30 -27.00 17.27 -0.15
N GLN A 31 -27.17 15.94 -0.28
CA GLN A 31 -27.34 15.21 -1.54
C GLN A 31 -26.15 15.32 -2.50
N GLU A 32 -24.97 15.64 -2.00
CA GLU A 32 -23.75 15.66 -2.80
C GLU A 32 -23.07 14.29 -2.77
N LEU A 33 -22.57 13.87 -3.94
CA LEU A 33 -21.82 12.64 -4.07
C LEU A 33 -20.36 12.88 -3.69
N THR A 34 -19.85 12.09 -2.73
CA THR A 34 -18.45 12.12 -2.32
C THR A 34 -17.80 10.76 -2.54
N ILE A 35 -16.49 10.78 -2.82
CA ILE A 35 -15.67 9.57 -2.90
C ILE A 35 -14.50 9.67 -1.94
N HIS A 36 -14.23 8.60 -1.22
CA HIS A 36 -13.17 8.51 -0.22
C HIS A 36 -12.28 7.32 -0.53
N PRO A 37 -10.94 7.45 -0.49
CA PRO A 37 -10.06 6.31 -0.69
C PRO A 37 -10.33 5.24 0.38
N VAL A 38 -10.21 3.97 0.01
CA VAL A 38 -10.19 2.87 0.99
C VAL A 38 -9.00 3.06 1.92
N GLY A 39 -9.22 2.85 3.23
CA GLY A 39 -8.25 3.17 4.28
C GLY A 39 -8.28 4.63 4.75
N GLY A 40 -9.14 5.48 4.18
CA GLY A 40 -9.23 6.90 4.54
C GLY A 40 -8.32 7.78 3.68
N GLY A 41 -7.90 8.92 4.22
CA GLY A 41 -7.06 9.89 3.52
C GLY A 41 -7.83 11.06 2.89
N PHE A 42 -7.12 11.85 2.08
CA PHE A 42 -7.67 13.08 1.51
C PHE A 42 -8.76 12.81 0.47
N VAL A 43 -9.90 13.49 0.62
CA VAL A 43 -11.00 13.46 -0.35
C VAL A 43 -10.49 13.96 -1.70
N ARG A 44 -10.52 13.09 -2.71
CA ARG A 44 -10.24 13.51 -4.09
C ARG A 44 -11.51 14.07 -4.72
N ARG A 45 -11.45 15.34 -5.14
CA ARG A 45 -12.52 15.97 -5.92
C ARG A 45 -12.32 15.64 -7.39
N ILE A 46 -13.13 14.75 -7.94
CA ILE A 46 -13.11 14.44 -9.37
C ILE A 46 -14.16 15.29 -10.06
N LYS A 47 -13.72 16.24 -10.89
CA LYS A 47 -14.59 16.93 -11.83
C LYS A 47 -14.60 16.14 -13.12
N THR A 48 -15.59 15.26 -13.29
CA THR A 48 -15.81 14.57 -14.56
C THR A 48 -17.30 14.39 -14.81
N THR A 49 -17.71 14.55 -16.06
CA THR A 49 -19.03 14.11 -16.54
C THR A 49 -18.97 12.70 -17.13
N ASP A 50 -17.76 12.18 -17.35
CA ASP A 50 -17.53 10.86 -17.92
C ASP A 50 -17.52 9.80 -16.82
N GLU A 51 -18.58 9.00 -16.77
CA GLU A 51 -18.71 7.88 -15.83
C GLU A 51 -17.97 6.61 -16.28
N SER A 52 -17.52 6.56 -17.53
CA SER A 52 -16.87 5.37 -18.09
C SER A 52 -15.55 5.06 -17.40
N ILE A 53 -14.91 6.09 -16.81
CA ILE A 53 -13.65 5.94 -16.08
C ILE A 53 -13.83 5.16 -14.77
N PHE A 54 -15.05 5.07 -14.23
CA PHE A 54 -15.31 4.36 -12.98
C PHE A 54 -15.74 2.94 -13.25
N GLU A 55 -15.14 2.00 -12.52
CA GLU A 55 -15.54 0.61 -12.47
C GLU A 55 -16.22 0.35 -11.13
N VAL A 56 -17.43 -0.21 -11.13
CA VAL A 56 -18.14 -0.55 -9.89
C VAL A 56 -17.65 -1.91 -9.41
N VAL A 57 -17.34 -1.99 -8.12
CA VAL A 57 -16.75 -3.15 -7.46
C VAL A 57 -17.63 -3.48 -6.26
N GLU A 58 -18.25 -4.66 -6.27
CA GLU A 58 -19.22 -5.05 -5.24
C GLU A 58 -18.52 -5.32 -3.90
N SER A 59 -17.35 -5.97 -3.94
CA SER A 59 -16.52 -6.25 -2.79
C SER A 59 -15.04 -6.05 -3.12
N LEU A 60 -14.27 -5.61 -2.13
CA LEU A 60 -12.83 -5.43 -2.29
C LEU A 60 -12.11 -6.78 -2.33
N PRO A 61 -11.07 -6.93 -3.17
CA PRO A 61 -10.19 -8.08 -3.09
C PRO A 61 -9.54 -8.18 -1.70
N THR A 62 -9.65 -9.35 -1.09
CA THR A 62 -9.07 -9.67 0.22
C THR A 62 -7.76 -10.46 0.10
N GLU A 63 -7.40 -10.86 -1.11
CA GLU A 63 -6.18 -11.61 -1.43
C GLU A 63 -4.96 -10.69 -1.52
N TYR A 64 -3.80 -11.23 -1.14
CA TYR A 64 -2.52 -10.55 -1.34
C TYR A 64 -2.19 -10.51 -2.82
N LYS A 65 -2.02 -9.29 -3.34
CA LYS A 65 -1.59 -9.07 -4.72
C LYS A 65 -0.13 -8.62 -4.73
N LYS A 66 0.68 -9.27 -5.57
CA LYS A 66 2.06 -8.85 -5.81
C LYS A 66 2.09 -7.50 -6.53
N GLY A 67 2.97 -6.61 -6.08
CA GLY A 67 3.16 -5.27 -6.64
C GLY A 67 4.55 -4.73 -6.35
N VAL A 68 4.78 -3.49 -6.78
CA VAL A 68 5.98 -2.72 -6.45
C VAL A 68 5.56 -1.56 -5.56
N PHE A 69 6.28 -1.37 -4.47
CA PHE A 69 6.00 -0.37 -3.46
C PHE A 69 7.15 0.60 -3.36
N SER A 70 6.85 1.89 -3.22
CA SER A 70 7.88 2.90 -3.03
C SER A 70 7.62 3.86 -1.90
N LEU A 71 8.71 4.30 -1.27
CA LEU A 71 8.72 5.46 -0.37
C LEU A 71 9.30 6.64 -1.12
N ASP A 72 8.49 7.69 -1.26
CA ASP A 72 8.84 8.96 -1.91
C ASP A 72 9.44 8.79 -3.33
N GLY A 73 9.16 7.66 -3.98
CA GLY A 73 9.69 7.28 -5.29
C GLY A 73 11.18 6.90 -5.33
N GLU A 74 11.88 6.90 -4.20
CA GLU A 74 13.33 6.64 -4.11
C GLU A 74 13.63 5.20 -3.72
N PHE A 75 12.99 4.72 -2.65
CA PHE A 75 13.14 3.35 -2.18
C PHE A 75 12.07 2.48 -2.84
N VAL A 76 12.46 1.53 -3.69
CA VAL A 76 11.52 0.76 -4.52
C VAL A 76 11.73 -0.73 -4.26
N TYR A 77 10.67 -1.44 -3.88
CA TYR A 77 10.74 -2.85 -3.54
C TYR A 77 9.54 -3.64 -4.06
N GLU A 78 9.77 -4.90 -4.44
CA GLU A 78 8.69 -5.83 -4.67
C GLU A 78 8.07 -6.28 -3.33
N GLY A 79 6.75 -6.40 -3.29
CA GLY A 79 6.04 -6.89 -2.11
C GLY A 79 4.63 -7.32 -2.43
N TYR A 80 3.79 -7.41 -1.39
CA TYR A 80 2.38 -7.75 -1.52
C TYR A 80 1.53 -6.81 -0.69
N SER A 81 0.28 -6.57 -1.10
CA SER A 81 -0.71 -5.91 -0.25
C SER A 81 -2.11 -6.42 -0.52
N ILE A 82 -3.01 -6.18 0.42
CA ILE A 82 -4.45 -6.43 0.25
C ILE A 82 -5.13 -5.09 -0.03
N ALA A 83 -5.97 -5.04 -1.07
CA ALA A 83 -6.64 -3.80 -1.48
C ALA A 83 -7.51 -3.17 -0.37
N GLU A 84 -8.14 -4.02 0.45
CA GLU A 84 -8.94 -3.59 1.61
C GLU A 84 -8.10 -3.02 2.76
N LYS A 85 -6.85 -3.46 2.93
CA LYS A 85 -5.99 -3.08 4.06
C LYS A 85 -5.10 -1.90 3.66
N ARG A 86 -5.56 -0.70 4.00
CA ARG A 86 -4.87 0.57 3.73
C ARG A 86 -4.83 1.46 4.97
N TRP A 87 -3.80 2.29 5.07
CA TRP A 87 -3.65 3.29 6.14
C TRP A 87 -3.66 4.69 5.53
N ASN A 88 -4.66 5.51 5.88
CA ASN A 88 -4.84 6.86 5.31
C ASN A 88 -4.85 6.90 3.78
N GLY A 89 -5.32 5.84 3.13
CA GLY A 89 -5.35 5.69 1.68
C GLY A 89 -4.08 5.08 1.07
N TRP A 90 -3.00 4.96 1.83
CA TRP A 90 -1.74 4.34 1.44
C TRP A 90 -1.80 2.82 1.58
N ALA A 91 -1.06 2.11 0.73
CA ALA A 91 -0.96 0.67 0.85
C ALA A 91 -0.24 0.27 2.14
N ILE A 92 -0.62 -0.88 2.70
CA ILE A 92 0.10 -1.52 3.80
C ILE A 92 0.83 -2.72 3.21
N PRO A 93 2.04 -2.54 2.66
CA PRO A 93 2.77 -3.64 2.07
C PRO A 93 3.26 -4.63 3.11
N VAL A 94 3.51 -5.84 2.61
CA VAL A 94 4.28 -6.89 3.28
C VAL A 94 5.38 -7.31 2.34
N PHE A 95 6.55 -7.59 2.91
CA PHE A 95 7.75 -7.88 2.15
C PHE A 95 8.28 -9.24 2.53
N GLU A 96 8.74 -10.01 1.53
CA GLU A 96 9.48 -11.25 1.79
C GLU A 96 10.73 -10.96 2.62
N LEU A 97 11.20 -11.97 3.34
CA LEU A 97 12.32 -11.82 4.27
C LEU A 97 13.58 -11.22 3.63
N SER A 98 13.90 -11.62 2.40
CA SER A 98 15.05 -11.08 1.65
C SER A 98 14.90 -9.58 1.42
N VAL A 99 13.73 -9.15 0.97
CA VAL A 99 13.40 -7.75 0.71
C VAL A 99 13.38 -6.95 2.02
N ALA A 100 12.80 -7.47 3.09
CA ALA A 100 12.83 -6.83 4.41
C ALA A 100 14.27 -6.61 4.92
N LYS A 101 15.18 -7.56 4.66
CA LYS A 101 16.62 -7.41 4.96
C LYS A 101 17.30 -6.34 4.09
N GLU A 102 16.87 -6.16 2.85
CA GLU A 102 17.34 -5.08 1.98
C GLU A 102 16.87 -3.71 2.47
N ILE A 103 15.58 -3.59 2.82
CA ILE A 103 15.02 -2.37 3.43
C ILE A 103 15.79 -2.03 4.71
N MET A 104 15.98 -2.99 5.62
CA MET A 104 16.77 -2.79 6.85
C MET A 104 18.16 -2.20 6.55
N LYS A 105 18.89 -2.77 5.58
CA LYS A 105 20.22 -2.28 5.21
C LYS A 105 20.16 -0.83 4.70
N LYS A 106 19.19 -0.53 3.84
CA LYS A 106 18.99 0.81 3.26
C LYS A 106 18.61 1.84 4.31
N VAL A 107 17.70 1.51 5.22
CA VAL A 107 17.30 2.36 6.34
C VAL A 107 18.52 2.67 7.23
N ASN A 108 19.30 1.65 7.59
CA ASN A 108 20.50 1.85 8.39
C ASN A 108 21.64 2.59 7.68
N SER A 109 21.66 2.63 6.35
CA SER A 109 22.71 3.34 5.62
C SER A 109 22.31 4.76 5.24
N GLU A 110 21.04 5.01 4.92
CA GLU A 110 20.57 6.27 4.33
C GLU A 110 19.66 7.07 5.28
N LEU A 111 19.00 6.40 6.23
CA LEU A 111 18.07 7.02 7.17
C LEU A 111 18.54 6.85 8.63
N SER A 112 19.84 6.59 8.86
CA SER A 112 20.41 6.28 10.16
C SER A 112 20.29 7.40 11.20
N GLU A 113 20.08 8.64 10.74
CA GLU A 113 19.84 9.79 11.62
C GLU A 113 18.49 9.66 12.34
N TRP A 114 17.49 9.09 11.67
CA TRP A 114 16.10 9.02 12.13
C TRP A 114 15.73 7.63 12.64
N TYR A 115 16.32 6.59 12.05
CA TYR A 115 15.97 5.20 12.33
C TYR A 115 17.21 4.36 12.63
N GLU A 116 17.00 3.31 13.42
CA GLU A 116 17.92 2.19 13.54
C GLU A 116 17.11 0.89 13.47
N VAL A 117 17.54 -0.02 12.61
CA VAL A 117 16.85 -1.29 12.42
C VAL A 117 17.79 -2.45 12.73
N SER A 118 17.38 -3.33 13.63
CA SER A 118 18.09 -4.57 13.90
C SER A 118 17.20 -5.77 13.59
N ARG A 119 17.81 -6.95 13.50
CA ARG A 119 17.11 -8.21 13.29
C ARG A 119 17.48 -9.18 14.39
N ASN A 120 16.46 -9.79 14.99
CA ASN A 120 16.63 -10.94 15.87
C ASN A 120 16.28 -12.21 15.09
N ASP A 121 17.30 -12.96 14.68
CA ASP A 121 17.11 -14.20 13.92
C ASP A 121 16.53 -15.34 14.77
N ASP A 122 16.80 -15.36 16.08
CA ASP A 122 16.32 -16.41 16.99
C ASP A 122 14.81 -16.31 17.23
N GLU A 123 14.30 -15.08 17.37
CA GLU A 123 12.88 -14.79 17.60
C GLU A 123 12.12 -14.35 16.34
N GLN A 124 12.78 -14.33 15.17
CA GLN A 124 12.17 -14.06 13.87
C GLN A 124 11.41 -12.72 13.77
N TYR A 125 12.06 -11.63 14.20
CA TYR A 125 11.50 -10.29 14.06
C TYR A 125 12.56 -9.24 13.70
N PHE A 126 12.07 -8.10 13.20
CA PHE A 126 12.87 -6.88 13.07
C PHE A 126 12.50 -5.90 14.19
N GLU A 127 13.50 -5.24 14.75
CA GLU A 127 13.31 -4.13 15.68
C GLU A 127 13.60 -2.83 14.95
N VAL A 128 12.67 -1.88 14.98
CA VAL A 128 12.83 -0.55 14.40
C VAL A 128 12.75 0.49 15.51
N ILE A 129 13.86 1.18 15.74
CA ILE A 129 13.95 2.31 16.66
C ILE A 129 13.76 3.60 15.86
N GLU A 130 12.73 4.37 16.21
CA GLU A 130 12.47 5.72 15.69
C GLU A 130 13.07 6.74 16.68
N LYS A 131 14.20 7.33 16.32
CA LYS A 131 15.04 8.13 17.23
C LYS A 131 14.37 9.42 17.68
N ASP A 132 13.61 10.06 16.79
CA ASP A 132 12.87 11.30 17.08
C ASP A 132 11.74 11.13 18.09
N TRP A 133 11.13 9.95 18.08
CA TRP A 133 9.94 9.66 18.89
C TRP A 133 10.27 8.79 20.10
N GLU A 134 11.54 8.43 20.27
CA GLU A 134 12.04 7.49 21.29
C GLU A 134 11.21 6.19 21.33
N GLN A 135 10.73 5.75 20.16
CA GLN A 135 9.83 4.62 20.02
C GLN A 135 10.57 3.42 19.44
N THR A 136 10.28 2.23 19.97
CA THR A 136 10.78 0.95 19.43
C THR A 136 9.60 0.11 18.98
N ASN A 137 9.60 -0.31 17.71
CA ASN A 137 8.58 -1.15 17.11
C ASN A 137 9.16 -2.54 16.83
N ARG A 138 8.42 -3.57 17.25
CA ARG A 138 8.70 -4.97 16.89
C ARG A 138 7.86 -5.34 15.67
N LEU A 139 8.53 -5.84 14.63
CA LEU A 139 7.93 -6.27 13.37
C LEU A 139 8.11 -7.78 13.22
N ASP A 140 7.11 -8.54 13.65
CA ASP A 140 7.12 -10.00 13.59
C ASP A 140 6.96 -10.53 12.16
N GLU A 141 7.67 -11.63 11.87
CA GLU A 141 7.42 -12.44 10.68
C GLU A 141 6.08 -13.17 10.78
N PHE A 142 5.38 -13.27 9.66
CA PHE A 142 4.17 -14.08 9.56
C PHE A 142 4.04 -14.67 8.16
N THR A 143 3.13 -15.63 8.01
CA THR A 143 2.91 -16.32 6.74
C THR A 143 1.67 -15.77 6.04
N ILE A 144 1.80 -15.50 4.74
CA ILE A 144 0.67 -15.24 3.84
C ILE A 144 0.55 -16.37 2.83
N ASN A 145 -0.66 -16.61 2.32
CA ASN A 145 -0.87 -17.53 1.20
C ASN A 145 -1.10 -16.72 -0.08
N VAL A 146 -0.29 -16.99 -1.10
CA VAL A 146 -0.41 -16.38 -2.44
C VAL A 146 -0.44 -17.52 -3.45
N GLU A 147 -1.56 -17.64 -4.16
CA GLU A 147 -1.74 -18.67 -5.20
C GLU A 147 -1.44 -20.11 -4.70
N GLY A 148 -1.82 -20.39 -3.44
CA GLY A 148 -1.59 -21.70 -2.82
C GLY A 148 -0.18 -21.92 -2.29
N LYS A 149 0.70 -20.90 -2.33
CA LYS A 149 2.04 -20.95 -1.74
C LYS A 149 2.11 -20.14 -0.46
N ASP A 150 2.69 -20.74 0.56
CA ASP A 150 2.97 -20.05 1.82
C ASP A 150 4.28 -19.26 1.70
N ILE A 151 4.22 -17.97 2.02
CA ILE A 151 5.34 -17.03 1.92
C ILE A 151 5.50 -16.34 3.27
N THR A 152 6.71 -16.40 3.84
CA THR A 152 7.07 -15.65 5.05
C THR A 152 7.35 -14.20 4.71
N VAL A 153 6.63 -13.30 5.37
CA VAL A 153 6.67 -11.86 5.12
C VAL A 153 6.68 -11.05 6.41
N VAL A 154 7.01 -9.76 6.29
CA VAL A 154 7.02 -8.78 7.38
C VAL A 154 6.27 -7.53 6.96
N HIS A 155 5.49 -6.95 7.88
CA HIS A 155 4.87 -5.62 7.72
C HIS A 155 5.90 -4.51 7.96
N PHE A 156 6.87 -4.36 7.07
CA PHE A 156 7.97 -3.40 7.26
C PHE A 156 7.48 -1.95 7.20
N MET A 157 7.16 -1.38 8.37
CA MET A 157 6.59 -0.04 8.55
C MET A 157 5.34 0.25 7.69
N GLY A 158 4.59 -0.80 7.32
CA GLY A 158 3.51 -0.69 6.34
C GLY A 158 2.33 0.20 6.78
N GLY A 159 2.10 0.36 8.08
CA GLY A 159 1.08 1.25 8.64
C GLY A 159 1.64 2.55 9.22
N ASN A 160 2.93 2.80 9.05
CA ASN A 160 3.66 3.91 9.65
C ASN A 160 4.26 4.82 8.58
N TRP A 161 4.59 4.28 7.41
CA TRP A 161 5.10 5.02 6.26
C TRP A 161 4.09 5.07 5.12
N THR A 162 4.22 6.07 4.26
CA THR A 162 3.35 6.31 3.11
C THR A 162 3.89 5.58 1.88
N TRP A 163 3.55 4.29 1.78
CA TRP A 163 3.96 3.45 0.65
C TRP A 163 3.05 3.65 -0.57
N ASP A 164 3.59 4.23 -1.64
CA ASP A 164 2.98 4.22 -2.96
C ASP A 164 2.91 2.77 -3.49
N ASP A 165 1.81 2.41 -4.14
CA ASP A 165 1.60 1.08 -4.71
C ASP A 165 1.43 1.10 -6.23
N HIS A 166 2.30 0.38 -6.92
CA HIS A 166 2.33 0.28 -8.37
C HIS A 166 2.10 -1.17 -8.80
N TYR A 167 1.35 -1.35 -9.89
CA TYR A 167 1.01 -2.67 -10.42
C TYR A 167 1.06 -2.68 -11.96
N GLY A 168 1.25 -3.88 -12.53
CA GLY A 168 1.31 -4.06 -13.98
C GLY A 168 2.49 -3.33 -14.61
N VAL A 169 2.30 -2.76 -15.80
CA VAL A 169 3.36 -2.13 -16.59
C VAL A 169 4.08 -1.00 -15.85
N GLU A 170 3.37 -0.23 -15.03
CA GLU A 170 3.97 0.85 -14.23
C GLU A 170 4.97 0.31 -13.20
N ALA A 171 4.62 -0.79 -12.52
CA ALA A 171 5.49 -1.46 -11.57
C ALA A 171 6.77 -1.98 -12.25
N GLU A 172 6.61 -2.61 -13.41
CA GLU A 172 7.74 -3.14 -14.20
C GLU A 172 8.70 -2.03 -14.61
N GLN A 173 8.17 -0.89 -15.06
CA GLN A 173 8.98 0.27 -15.46
C GLN A 173 9.70 0.90 -14.27
N LEU A 174 9.02 1.06 -13.13
CA LEU A 174 9.60 1.64 -11.93
C LEU A 174 10.76 0.77 -11.40
N LEU A 175 10.54 -0.54 -11.33
CA LEU A 175 11.56 -1.48 -10.86
C LEU A 175 12.76 -1.53 -11.82
N ALA A 176 12.53 -1.55 -13.13
CA ALA A 176 13.60 -1.52 -14.13
C ALA A 176 14.45 -0.24 -14.02
N LYS A 177 13.81 0.92 -13.86
CA LYS A 177 14.50 2.20 -13.69
C LYS A 177 15.33 2.22 -12.39
N HIS A 178 14.77 1.71 -11.30
CA HIS A 178 15.48 1.63 -10.01
C HIS A 178 16.72 0.73 -10.09
N ASN A 179 16.62 -0.41 -10.75
CA ASN A 179 17.74 -1.35 -10.90
C ASN A 179 18.89 -0.79 -11.76
N ILE A 180 18.59 0.03 -12.76
CA ILE A 180 19.63 0.69 -13.58
C ILE A 180 20.41 1.72 -12.78
N ASN A 181 19.73 2.48 -11.90
CA ASN A 181 20.36 3.58 -11.15
C ASN A 181 21.20 3.11 -9.96
N ASN A 182 21.07 1.84 -9.56
CA ASN A 182 21.80 1.24 -8.44
C ASN A 182 22.93 0.27 -8.87
N GLN A 183 23.24 0.21 -10.18
CA GLN A 183 24.43 -0.46 -10.74
C GLN A 183 25.56 0.54 -10.96
#